data_AF-A0A367FSP9-F1
#
_entry.id   AF-A0A367FSP9-F1
#
_cell.length_a   1.000
_cell.length_b   1.000
_cell.length_c   1.000
_cell.angle_alpha   90.00
_cell.angle_beta   90.00
_cell.angle_gamma   90.00
#
_symmetry.space_group_name_H-M   'P 1'
#
loop_
_entity.id
_entity.type
_entity.pdbx_description
1 polymer ?
#
loop_
_entity_poly.entity_id
_entity_poly.type
_entity_poly.pdbx_seq_one_letter_code
_entity_poly.pdbx_strand_id
1 'polypeptide(L)'
;MRYSALAWIGHPLTVVAALVLLVNDHLFKPMWPGVVTGKLSDVAGLIAAPPLLNLLIRLPRTSILVTGAAFTLVKTTVTSAALASQAWTLAWGPSQVLADPTDLLALPALYAAWWIFTHPDPRAARRTRAVVVIPFIVLAVTATGQMDPYKPNSTYAADVLDGTIIVATRGGAGYASNDGGKSWSAWPVPVPRIARTAACVPGRPDLCYRIVPGRLKVEESREGRWVTAWEVSPGDQDRLVKAHESEHPEHPEDAEVVASLGIATGKISGGYVVVVANGADGIALRDTAGAWHRLGWAAAGFDSSAAVPLAPGRYDRSIPLTALLAALAAGLVALTCGVRRVGFALAATTLWAGVWSFCQGTDTPLLFNPFAVLFAVILIPAGVSGVILSTLRDRTPLRVWAIGTASAFVSYYAIMIPFYAWSAGRLDYYSVATGLSIVLGIMTASAGVLAVIKVPRRARGGDVPVQAETPPR
;
A
#
# COMPACT_ATOMS: atom_id res chain seq x y z
N MET A 1 -48.98 12.88 -15.12
CA MET A 1 -47.62 13.10 -15.68
C MET A 1 -46.84 11.79 -15.56
N ARG A 2 -46.38 11.20 -16.67
CA ARG A 2 -45.49 10.01 -16.62
C ARG A 2 -44.16 10.47 -16.04
N TYR A 3 -43.85 10.10 -14.80
CA TYR A 3 -42.56 10.39 -14.18
C TYR A 3 -41.47 9.70 -15.01
N SER A 4 -40.61 10.49 -15.67
CA SER A 4 -39.54 9.94 -16.50
C SER A 4 -38.53 9.21 -15.61
N ALA A 5 -38.16 7.97 -15.96
CA ALA A 5 -37.11 7.22 -15.26
C ALA A 5 -35.81 8.02 -15.11
N LEU A 6 -35.53 8.93 -16.06
CA LEU A 6 -34.41 9.85 -16.00
C LEU A 6 -34.51 10.84 -14.83
N ALA A 7 -35.71 11.32 -14.48
CA ALA A 7 -35.90 12.22 -13.34
C ALA A 7 -35.70 11.50 -12.00
N TRP A 8 -35.99 10.21 -11.93
CA TRP A 8 -35.69 9.39 -10.74
C TRP A 8 -34.17 9.17 -10.60
N ILE A 9 -33.47 8.88 -11.70
CA ILE A 9 -32.01 8.72 -11.71
C ILE A 9 -31.29 10.02 -11.32
N GLY A 10 -31.74 11.17 -11.85
CA GLY A 10 -31.12 12.47 -11.58
C GLY A 10 -31.53 13.12 -10.25
N HIS A 11 -32.35 12.44 -9.44
CA HIS A 11 -32.79 12.97 -8.17
C HIS A 11 -31.59 13.07 -7.20
N PRO A 12 -31.43 14.17 -6.42
CA PRO A 12 -30.27 14.37 -5.56
C PRO A 12 -29.95 13.16 -4.66
N LEU A 13 -30.97 12.55 -4.06
CA LEU A 13 -30.77 11.38 -3.19
C LEU A 13 -30.27 10.14 -3.96
N THR A 14 -30.73 9.92 -5.19
CA THR A 14 -30.21 8.83 -6.05
C THR A 14 -28.77 9.10 -6.44
N VAL A 15 -28.43 10.35 -6.76
CA VAL A 15 -27.06 10.76 -7.10
C VAL A 15 -26.13 10.62 -5.90
N VAL A 16 -26.55 11.06 -4.70
CA VAL A 16 -25.79 10.88 -3.46
C VAL A 16 -25.60 9.40 -3.17
N ALA A 17 -26.63 8.56 -3.32
CA ALA A 17 -26.50 7.12 -3.14
C ALA A 17 -25.50 6.50 -4.13
N ALA A 18 -25.54 6.90 -5.40
CA ALA A 18 -24.58 6.43 -6.40
C ALA A 18 -23.14 6.89 -6.11
N LEU A 19 -22.95 8.14 -5.65
CA LEU A 19 -21.65 8.66 -5.22
C LEU A 19 -21.13 7.91 -3.98
N VAL A 20 -22.01 7.63 -3.02
CA VAL A 20 -21.67 6.81 -1.84
C VAL A 20 -21.23 5.42 -2.27
N LEU A 21 -21.96 4.75 -3.19
CA LEU A 21 -21.53 3.45 -3.73
C LEU A 21 -20.14 3.53 -4.37
N LEU A 22 -19.92 4.52 -5.24
CA LEU A 22 -18.66 4.67 -5.96
C LEU A 22 -17.49 4.86 -5.00
N VAL A 23 -17.59 5.85 -4.10
CA VAL A 23 -16.52 6.17 -3.13
C VAL A 23 -16.35 5.05 -2.12
N ASN A 24 -17.44 4.48 -1.60
CA ASN A 24 -17.35 3.41 -0.62
C ASN A 24 -16.70 2.16 -1.20
N ASP A 25 -17.08 1.74 -2.40
CA ASP A 25 -16.62 0.47 -2.96
C ASP A 25 -15.19 0.55 -3.54
N HIS A 26 -14.77 1.71 -4.05
CA HIS A 26 -13.45 1.87 -4.66
C HIS A 26 -12.42 2.51 -3.73
N LEU A 27 -12.84 3.30 -2.73
CA LEU A 27 -11.93 3.99 -1.82
C LEU A 27 -12.03 3.39 -0.41
N PHE A 28 -13.22 3.32 0.19
CA PHE A 28 -13.32 2.94 1.61
C PHE A 28 -13.18 1.43 1.87
N LYS A 29 -13.71 0.56 1.01
CA LYS A 29 -13.59 -0.89 1.20
C LYS A 29 -12.12 -1.37 1.16
N PRO A 30 -11.26 -0.89 0.24
CA PRO A 30 -9.82 -1.22 0.28
C PRO A 30 -9.08 -0.66 1.50
N MET A 31 -9.39 0.56 1.94
CA MET A 31 -8.68 1.21 3.05
C MET A 31 -9.15 0.77 4.44
N TRP A 32 -10.44 0.50 4.60
CA TRP A 32 -11.09 0.10 5.86
C TRP A 32 -12.13 -1.01 5.61
N PRO A 33 -11.67 -2.25 5.35
CA PRO A 33 -12.59 -3.37 5.22
C PRO A 33 -13.32 -3.59 6.55
N GLY A 34 -14.65 -3.63 6.51
CA GLY A 34 -15.43 -3.81 7.73
C GLY A 34 -16.95 -3.78 7.54
N VAL A 35 -17.66 -4.06 8.63
CA VAL A 35 -19.12 -4.16 8.67
C VAL A 35 -19.81 -2.85 8.24
N VAL A 36 -19.21 -1.71 8.54
CA VAL A 36 -19.77 -0.38 8.23
C VAL A 36 -19.77 -0.12 6.72
N THR A 37 -18.66 -0.39 6.02
CA THR A 37 -18.53 -0.18 4.57
C THR A 37 -19.37 -1.19 3.79
N GLY A 38 -19.57 -2.40 4.30
CA GLY A 38 -20.52 -3.38 3.76
C GLY A 38 -21.97 -2.87 3.81
N LYS A 39 -22.47 -2.51 5.00
CA LYS A 39 -23.88 -2.09 5.18
C LYS A 39 -24.20 -0.76 4.50
N LEU A 40 -23.23 0.14 4.41
CA LEU A 40 -23.39 1.40 3.69
C LEU A 40 -23.61 1.16 2.18
N SER A 41 -22.90 0.18 1.61
CA SER A 41 -23.07 -0.24 0.21
C SER A 41 -24.47 -0.81 -0.02
N ASP A 42 -24.97 -1.63 0.90
CA ASP A 42 -26.32 -2.22 0.80
C ASP A 42 -27.43 -1.15 0.84
N VAL A 43 -27.35 -0.21 1.78
CA VAL A 43 -28.31 0.90 1.90
C VAL A 43 -28.29 1.76 0.64
N ALA A 44 -27.10 2.14 0.16
CA ALA A 44 -26.97 2.98 -1.03
C ALA A 44 -27.41 2.23 -2.31
N GLY A 45 -27.11 0.92 -2.40
CA GLY A 45 -27.55 0.01 -3.46
C GLY A 45 -29.07 -0.07 -3.58
N LEU A 46 -29.78 -0.23 -2.46
CA LEU A 46 -31.25 -0.28 -2.44
C LEU A 46 -31.93 1.03 -2.82
N ILE A 47 -31.24 2.17 -2.68
CA ILE A 47 -31.73 3.48 -3.14
C ILE A 47 -31.46 3.66 -4.65
N ALA A 48 -30.29 3.23 -5.14
CA ALA A 48 -29.83 3.46 -6.50
C ALA A 48 -30.31 2.41 -7.54
N ALA A 49 -30.56 1.16 -7.13
CA ALA A 49 -30.90 0.07 -8.04
C ALA A 49 -32.31 0.16 -8.66
N PRO A 50 -33.40 0.51 -7.92
CA PRO A 50 -34.74 0.57 -8.49
C PRO A 50 -34.90 1.51 -9.70
N PRO A 51 -34.34 2.74 -9.73
CA PRO A 51 -34.44 3.61 -10.90
C PRO A 51 -33.72 3.06 -12.13
N LEU A 52 -32.61 2.34 -11.95
CA LEU A 52 -31.88 1.68 -13.04
C LEU A 52 -32.69 0.51 -13.61
N LEU A 53 -33.23 -0.33 -12.73
CA LEU A 53 -34.09 -1.44 -13.13
C LEU A 53 -35.36 -0.95 -13.85
N ASN A 54 -35.89 0.20 -13.42
CA ASN A 54 -37.05 0.83 -14.03
C ASN A 54 -36.79 1.35 -15.47
N LEU A 55 -35.53 1.53 -15.90
CA LEU A 55 -35.23 1.80 -17.31
C LEU A 55 -35.65 0.64 -18.22
N LEU A 56 -35.55 -0.60 -17.70
CA LEU A 56 -35.87 -1.83 -18.41
C LEU A 56 -37.35 -2.19 -18.25
N ILE A 57 -37.81 -2.33 -17.01
CA ILE A 57 -39.16 -2.85 -16.70
C ILE A 57 -40.23 -1.77 -16.88
N ARG A 58 -39.88 -0.48 -16.76
CA ARG A 58 -40.78 0.67 -16.89
C ARG A 58 -42.00 0.63 -15.95
N LEU A 59 -41.91 -0.13 -14.88
CA LEU A 59 -42.91 -0.25 -13.82
C LEU A 59 -42.22 0.05 -12.48
N PRO A 60 -42.39 1.27 -11.93
CA PRO A 60 -41.56 1.75 -10.81
C PRO A 60 -41.81 0.97 -9.52
N ARG A 61 -43.07 0.63 -9.23
CA ARG A 61 -43.44 -0.21 -8.08
C ARG A 61 -42.86 -1.63 -8.20
N THR A 62 -42.99 -2.23 -9.39
CA THR A 62 -42.41 -3.54 -9.69
C THR A 62 -40.89 -3.51 -9.57
N SER A 63 -40.23 -2.43 -10.01
CA SER A 63 -38.78 -2.29 -9.92
C SER A 63 -38.31 -2.26 -8.46
N ILE A 64 -38.99 -1.52 -7.57
CA ILE A 64 -38.70 -1.51 -6.13
C ILE A 64 -38.90 -2.91 -5.52
N LEU A 65 -40.02 -3.57 -5.84
CA LEU A 65 -40.34 -4.91 -5.34
C LEU A 65 -39.32 -5.95 -5.79
N VAL A 66 -38.98 -5.96 -7.08
CA VAL A 66 -37.99 -6.89 -7.65
C VAL A 66 -36.60 -6.63 -7.06
N THR A 67 -36.19 -5.36 -6.89
CA THR A 67 -34.93 -5.04 -6.21
C THR A 67 -34.90 -5.59 -4.78
N GLY A 68 -35.95 -5.38 -4.00
CA GLY A 68 -36.02 -5.91 -2.63
C GLY A 68 -36.03 -7.43 -2.56
N ALA A 69 -36.77 -8.09 -3.45
CA ALA A 69 -36.82 -9.55 -3.53
C ALA A 69 -35.46 -10.14 -3.94
N ALA A 70 -34.83 -9.59 -4.98
CA ALA A 70 -33.51 -10.01 -5.45
C ALA A 70 -32.44 -9.80 -4.37
N PHE A 71 -32.44 -8.65 -3.71
CA PHE A 71 -31.53 -8.37 -2.58
C PHE A 71 -31.72 -9.37 -1.44
N THR A 72 -32.97 -9.64 -1.05
CA THR A 72 -33.28 -10.61 0.00
C THR A 72 -32.74 -11.99 -0.37
N LEU A 73 -33.04 -12.48 -1.58
CA LEU A 73 -32.58 -13.79 -2.06
C LEU A 73 -31.06 -13.92 -2.08
N VAL A 74 -30.36 -12.89 -2.56
CA VAL A 74 -28.89 -12.85 -2.61
C VAL A 74 -28.28 -12.84 -1.21
N LYS A 75 -28.87 -12.10 -0.25
CA LYS A 75 -28.33 -11.99 1.11
C LYS A 75 -28.68 -13.17 2.02
N THR A 76 -29.78 -13.89 1.75
CA THR A 76 -30.20 -15.03 2.58
C THR A 76 -29.71 -16.38 2.08
N THR A 77 -29.30 -16.51 0.82
CA THR A 77 -28.92 -17.81 0.24
C THR A 77 -27.51 -17.81 -0.34
N VAL A 78 -26.70 -18.78 0.07
CA VAL A 78 -25.32 -18.95 -0.41
C VAL A 78 -25.28 -19.15 -1.93
N THR A 79 -26.25 -19.90 -2.47
CA THR A 79 -26.34 -20.18 -3.91
C THR A 79 -26.60 -18.91 -4.73
N SER A 80 -27.51 -18.04 -4.31
CA SER A 80 -27.76 -16.77 -5.02
C SER A 80 -26.62 -15.78 -4.83
N ALA A 81 -25.96 -15.77 -3.68
CA ALA A 81 -24.74 -14.97 -3.46
C ALA A 81 -23.59 -15.42 -4.38
N ALA A 82 -23.39 -16.73 -4.54
CA ALA A 82 -22.38 -17.28 -5.46
C ALA A 82 -22.69 -16.94 -6.92
N LEU A 83 -23.96 -17.08 -7.35
CA LEU A 83 -24.39 -16.69 -8.70
C LEU A 83 -24.23 -15.18 -8.93
N ALA A 84 -24.56 -14.34 -7.95
CA ALA A 84 -24.34 -12.91 -8.02
C ALA A 84 -22.85 -12.57 -8.12
N SER A 85 -21.99 -13.26 -7.36
CA SER A 85 -20.53 -13.12 -7.42
C SER A 85 -19.99 -13.45 -8.82
N GLN A 86 -20.46 -14.54 -9.42
CA GLN A 86 -20.08 -14.93 -10.78
C GLN A 86 -20.56 -13.92 -11.83
N ALA A 87 -21.82 -13.49 -11.73
CA ALA A 87 -22.40 -12.51 -12.65
C ALA A 87 -21.62 -11.18 -12.60
N TRP A 88 -21.26 -10.71 -11.40
CA TRP A 88 -20.43 -9.51 -11.25
C TRP A 88 -18.99 -9.73 -11.70
N THR A 89 -18.44 -10.92 -11.45
CA THR A 89 -17.09 -11.28 -11.89
C THR A 89 -16.94 -11.24 -13.40
N LEU A 90 -17.90 -11.83 -14.11
CA LEU A 90 -17.92 -11.85 -15.58
C LEU A 90 -17.94 -10.45 -16.18
N ALA A 91 -18.61 -9.55 -15.47
CA ALA A 91 -19.02 -8.31 -16.03
C ALA A 91 -17.96 -7.21 -15.69
N TRP A 92 -17.51 -7.12 -14.44
CA TRP A 92 -16.70 -6.00 -13.91
C TRP A 92 -15.38 -6.46 -13.22
N GLY A 93 -14.96 -7.72 -13.39
CA GLY A 93 -13.74 -8.29 -12.76
C GLY A 93 -14.01 -8.93 -11.39
N PRO A 94 -13.00 -9.56 -10.74
CA PRO A 94 -13.17 -10.43 -9.57
C PRO A 94 -14.08 -9.82 -8.48
N SER A 95 -15.22 -10.47 -8.20
CA SER A 95 -16.22 -9.98 -7.26
C SER A 95 -16.69 -11.09 -6.32
N GLN A 96 -16.78 -10.77 -5.03
CA GLN A 96 -17.30 -11.66 -4.00
C GLN A 96 -18.49 -11.02 -3.29
N VAL A 97 -19.66 -11.65 -3.43
CA VAL A 97 -20.89 -11.30 -2.72
C VAL A 97 -21.11 -12.35 -1.64
N LEU A 98 -21.22 -11.90 -0.39
CA LEU A 98 -21.45 -12.77 0.76
C LEU A 98 -22.95 -12.82 1.11
N ALA A 99 -23.43 -14.00 1.47
CA ALA A 99 -24.76 -14.18 2.05
C ALA A 99 -24.70 -13.84 3.55
N ASP A 100 -25.08 -12.60 3.89
CA ASP A 100 -25.23 -12.14 5.27
C ASP A 100 -26.68 -11.69 5.54
N PRO A 101 -27.48 -12.48 6.28
CA PRO A 101 -28.85 -12.12 6.62
C PRO A 101 -28.99 -10.83 7.43
N THR A 102 -27.92 -10.35 8.11
CA THR A 102 -27.96 -9.09 8.85
C THR A 102 -28.02 -7.87 7.92
N ASP A 103 -27.80 -8.05 6.62
CA ASP A 103 -27.93 -7.00 5.62
C ASP A 103 -29.38 -6.74 5.22
N LEU A 104 -30.32 -7.61 5.62
CA LEU A 104 -31.76 -7.34 5.49
C LEU A 104 -32.20 -6.11 6.29
N LEU A 105 -31.41 -5.67 7.28
CA LEU A 105 -31.60 -4.39 7.97
C LEU A 105 -31.51 -3.18 7.03
N ALA A 106 -30.97 -3.34 5.81
CA ALA A 106 -30.92 -2.30 4.79
C ALA A 106 -32.25 -2.15 4.01
N LEU A 107 -33.16 -3.15 4.03
CA LEU A 107 -34.43 -3.12 3.29
C LEU A 107 -35.28 -1.86 3.50
N PRO A 108 -35.34 -1.23 4.70
CA PRO A 108 -36.03 0.04 4.89
C PRO A 108 -35.54 1.16 3.95
N ALA A 109 -34.32 1.08 3.40
CA ALA A 109 -33.82 2.03 2.41
C ALA A 109 -34.64 2.07 1.12
N LEU A 110 -35.37 0.99 0.78
CA LEU A 110 -36.32 0.98 -0.35
C LEU A 110 -37.46 2.00 -0.18
N TYR A 111 -37.77 2.38 1.06
CA TYR A 111 -38.71 3.47 1.32
C TYR A 111 -38.21 4.79 0.73
N ALA A 112 -36.91 5.07 0.81
CA ALA A 112 -36.33 6.25 0.17
C ALA A 112 -36.44 6.17 -1.36
N ALA A 113 -36.24 4.98 -1.97
CA ALA A 113 -36.45 4.81 -3.41
C ALA A 113 -37.92 5.06 -3.81
N TRP A 114 -38.88 4.57 -3.03
CA TRP A 114 -40.31 4.84 -3.23
C TRP A 114 -40.67 6.32 -3.05
N TRP A 115 -40.12 6.98 -2.02
CA TRP A 115 -40.29 8.41 -1.80
C TRP A 115 -39.81 9.20 -3.01
N ILE A 116 -38.58 8.95 -3.46
CA ILE A 116 -37.96 9.67 -4.58
C ILE A 116 -38.84 9.56 -5.84
N PHE A 117 -39.35 8.36 -6.12
CA PHE A 117 -40.24 8.15 -7.26
C PHE A 117 -41.58 8.92 -7.11
N THR A 118 -42.13 9.01 -5.89
CA THR A 118 -43.39 9.72 -5.62
C THR A 118 -43.21 11.24 -5.49
N HIS A 119 -41.98 11.74 -5.32
CA HIS A 119 -41.64 13.16 -5.17
C HIS A 119 -40.53 13.55 -6.16
N PRO A 120 -40.84 13.69 -7.46
CA PRO A 120 -39.84 13.98 -8.47
C PRO A 120 -39.37 15.44 -8.37
N ASP A 121 -38.05 15.65 -8.49
CA ASP A 121 -37.47 16.98 -8.64
C ASP A 121 -37.53 17.40 -10.13
N PRO A 122 -38.21 18.50 -10.50
CA PRO A 122 -38.27 19.00 -11.87
C PRO A 122 -36.90 19.28 -12.49
N ARG A 123 -35.88 19.57 -11.66
CA ARG A 123 -34.50 19.84 -12.09
C ARG A 123 -33.67 18.56 -12.27
N ALA A 124 -34.16 17.41 -11.80
CA ALA A 124 -33.45 16.14 -11.85
C ALA A 124 -33.11 15.70 -13.28
N ALA A 125 -34.05 15.82 -14.23
CA ALA A 125 -33.83 15.40 -15.62
C ALA A 125 -32.66 16.15 -16.30
N ARG A 126 -32.41 17.42 -15.91
CA ARG A 126 -31.25 18.20 -16.38
C ARG A 126 -29.95 17.73 -15.71
N ARG A 127 -30.00 17.36 -14.43
CA ARG A 127 -28.85 16.78 -13.70
C ARG A 127 -28.49 15.39 -14.19
N THR A 128 -29.46 14.57 -14.62
CA THR A 128 -29.23 13.23 -15.19
C THR A 128 -28.27 13.27 -16.37
N ARG A 129 -28.36 14.29 -17.24
CA ARG A 129 -27.43 14.44 -18.36
C ARG A 129 -25.99 14.67 -17.90
N ALA A 130 -25.77 15.43 -16.83
CA ALA A 130 -24.43 15.59 -16.23
C ALA A 130 -23.98 14.31 -15.51
N VAL A 131 -24.87 13.64 -14.78
CA VAL A 131 -24.59 12.42 -14.00
C VAL A 131 -24.36 11.19 -14.88
N VAL A 132 -24.90 11.14 -16.09
CA VAL A 132 -24.67 10.03 -17.04
C VAL A 132 -23.44 10.28 -17.91
N VAL A 133 -23.22 11.53 -18.35
CA VAL A 133 -22.12 11.86 -19.26
C VAL A 133 -20.78 11.91 -18.53
N ILE A 134 -20.72 12.42 -17.30
CA ILE A 134 -19.45 12.56 -16.56
C ILE A 134 -18.81 11.19 -16.24
N PRO A 135 -19.52 10.18 -15.69
CA PRO A 135 -18.93 8.87 -15.42
C PRO A 135 -18.51 8.14 -16.69
N PHE A 136 -19.22 8.31 -17.80
CA PHE A 136 -18.84 7.70 -19.09
C PHE A 136 -17.58 8.32 -19.68
N ILE A 137 -17.41 9.64 -19.54
CA ILE A 137 -16.19 10.33 -19.94
C ILE A 137 -15.03 9.92 -19.01
N VAL A 138 -15.26 9.83 -17.70
CA VAL A 138 -14.25 9.35 -16.74
C VAL A 138 -13.86 7.90 -17.04
N LEU A 139 -14.82 6.99 -17.23
CA LEU A 139 -14.58 5.60 -17.61
C LEU A 139 -13.84 5.47 -18.95
N ALA A 140 -14.20 6.27 -19.96
CA ALA A 140 -13.52 6.28 -21.25
C ALA A 140 -12.08 6.81 -21.17
N VAL A 141 -11.82 7.76 -20.25
CA VAL A 141 -10.48 8.31 -19.99
C VAL A 141 -9.64 7.36 -19.12
N THR A 142 -10.26 6.55 -18.26
CA THR A 142 -9.55 5.55 -17.43
C THR A 142 -9.39 4.19 -18.13
N ALA A 143 -10.20 3.87 -19.14
CA ALA A 143 -10.19 2.59 -19.85
C ALA A 143 -8.99 2.40 -20.79
N THR A 144 -8.19 3.43 -21.05
CA THR A 144 -6.95 3.32 -21.86
C THR A 144 -5.76 2.74 -21.09
N GLY A 145 -5.96 2.30 -19.85
CA GLY A 145 -4.92 1.70 -19.00
C GLY A 145 -5.07 0.19 -18.82
N GLN A 146 -5.27 -0.60 -19.89
CA GLN A 146 -4.88 -2.01 -19.80
C GLN A 146 -3.36 -2.05 -19.85
N MET A 147 -2.73 -2.00 -18.67
CA MET A 147 -1.36 -2.46 -18.50
C MET A 147 -1.38 -3.98 -18.63
N ASP A 148 -0.56 -4.51 -19.53
CA ASP A 148 -0.25 -5.94 -19.53
C ASP A 148 0.22 -6.33 -18.12
N PRO A 149 -0.16 -7.51 -17.60
CA PRO A 149 0.34 -7.99 -16.31
C PRO A 149 1.87 -7.98 -16.33
N TYR A 150 2.46 -7.07 -15.57
CA TYR A 150 3.90 -7.03 -15.37
C TYR A 150 4.33 -8.35 -14.71
N LYS A 151 5.23 -9.08 -15.34
CA LYS A 151 5.80 -10.31 -14.76
C LYS A 151 7.26 -10.03 -14.40
N PRO A 152 7.60 -9.90 -13.10
CA PRO A 152 8.97 -9.68 -12.70
C PRO A 152 9.87 -10.82 -13.16
N ASN A 153 11.05 -10.48 -13.66
CA ASN A 153 12.03 -11.48 -14.08
C ASN A 153 12.69 -12.09 -12.84
N SER A 154 12.61 -13.41 -12.68
CA SER A 154 13.35 -14.16 -11.65
C SER A 154 14.07 -15.35 -12.24
N THR A 155 15.30 -15.63 -11.79
CA THR A 155 16.04 -16.83 -12.21
C THR A 155 15.67 -17.99 -11.29
N TYR A 156 15.32 -19.14 -11.85
CA TYR A 156 14.89 -20.28 -11.02
C TYR A 156 15.68 -21.57 -11.27
N ALA A 157 16.31 -21.69 -12.43
CA ALA A 157 17.16 -22.83 -12.76
C ALA A 157 18.34 -22.40 -13.62
N ALA A 158 19.40 -23.19 -13.56
CA ALA A 158 20.57 -23.06 -14.42
C ALA A 158 20.96 -24.44 -14.94
N ASP A 159 21.61 -24.49 -16.10
CA ASP A 159 22.24 -25.68 -16.67
C ASP A 159 23.51 -25.28 -17.43
N VAL A 160 24.37 -26.26 -17.70
CA VAL A 160 25.56 -26.06 -18.54
C VAL A 160 25.64 -27.19 -19.56
N LEU A 161 25.40 -26.86 -20.84
CA LEU A 161 25.34 -27.81 -21.94
C LEU A 161 26.44 -27.48 -22.96
N ASP A 162 27.31 -28.43 -23.28
CA ASP A 162 28.38 -28.28 -24.28
C ASP A 162 29.27 -27.03 -24.11
N GLY A 163 29.47 -26.61 -22.86
CA GLY A 163 30.26 -25.42 -22.51
C GLY A 163 29.46 -24.11 -22.52
N THR A 164 28.19 -24.14 -22.90
CA THR A 164 27.26 -23.01 -22.83
C THR A 164 26.53 -23.02 -21.49
N ILE A 165 26.59 -21.89 -20.79
CA ILE A 165 25.79 -21.65 -19.57
C ILE A 165 24.38 -21.25 -20.01
N ILE A 166 23.35 -21.84 -19.41
CA ILE A 166 21.95 -21.53 -19.67
C ILE A 166 21.26 -21.22 -18.34
N VAL A 167 20.51 -20.12 -18.29
CA VAL A 167 19.75 -19.67 -17.12
C VAL A 167 18.28 -19.54 -17.49
N ALA A 168 17.42 -20.25 -16.76
CA ALA A 168 15.98 -20.21 -16.93
C ALA A 168 15.36 -19.12 -16.06
N THR A 169 14.44 -18.36 -16.65
CA THR A 169 13.79 -17.20 -16.03
C THR A 169 12.27 -17.40 -15.96
N ARG A 170 11.62 -16.84 -14.93
CA ARG A 170 10.18 -16.62 -14.90
C ARG A 170 9.88 -15.28 -15.56
N GLY A 171 8.77 -15.20 -16.28
CA GLY A 171 8.32 -13.94 -16.89
C GLY A 171 8.91 -13.60 -18.27
N GLY A 172 9.91 -14.33 -18.78
CA GLY A 172 10.56 -14.01 -20.04
C GLY A 172 11.31 -15.16 -20.73
N ALA A 173 12.15 -14.83 -21.71
CA ALA A 173 13.07 -15.77 -22.33
C ALA A 173 14.23 -16.11 -21.38
N GLY A 174 14.77 -17.32 -21.49
CA GLY A 174 16.01 -17.67 -20.80
C GLY A 174 17.20 -16.89 -21.35
N TYR A 175 18.35 -16.99 -20.70
CA TYR A 175 19.60 -16.41 -21.18
C TYR A 175 20.68 -17.47 -21.30
N ALA A 176 21.55 -17.31 -22.29
CA ALA A 176 22.70 -18.18 -22.49
C ALA A 176 24.00 -17.39 -22.59
N SER A 177 25.10 -18.03 -22.21
CA SER A 177 26.45 -17.49 -22.33
C SER A 177 27.41 -18.56 -22.86
N ASN A 178 28.16 -18.21 -23.90
CA ASN A 178 29.12 -19.08 -24.57
C ASN A 178 30.59 -18.78 -24.19
N ASP A 179 30.82 -17.77 -23.34
CA ASP A 179 32.15 -17.27 -22.99
C ASP A 179 32.43 -17.32 -21.48
N GLY A 180 31.72 -18.21 -20.78
CA GLY A 180 31.87 -18.40 -19.35
C GLY A 180 31.22 -17.31 -18.51
N GLY A 181 30.15 -16.68 -19.00
CA GLY A 181 29.34 -15.70 -18.27
C GLY A 181 29.79 -14.25 -18.44
N LYS A 182 30.65 -13.95 -19.42
CA LYS A 182 31.12 -12.58 -19.69
C LYS A 182 30.14 -11.82 -20.57
N SER A 183 29.50 -12.51 -21.51
CA SER A 183 28.41 -11.97 -22.32
C SER A 183 27.21 -12.91 -22.33
N TRP A 184 26.04 -12.31 -22.48
CA TRP A 184 24.75 -13.00 -22.42
C TRP A 184 23.92 -12.67 -23.66
N SER A 185 23.14 -13.64 -24.10
CA SER A 185 22.16 -13.48 -25.17
C SER A 185 20.86 -14.19 -24.81
N ALA A 186 19.75 -13.69 -25.35
CA ALA A 186 18.45 -14.31 -25.16
C ALA A 186 18.46 -15.74 -25.74
N TRP A 187 17.98 -16.69 -24.96
CA TRP A 187 17.87 -18.09 -25.32
C TRP A 187 16.41 -18.38 -25.70
N PRO A 188 16.12 -18.64 -26.99
CA PRO A 188 14.75 -18.68 -27.50
C PRO A 188 14.01 -19.99 -27.18
N VAL A 189 14.71 -21.01 -26.69
CA VAL A 189 14.13 -22.34 -26.42
C VAL A 189 13.70 -22.45 -24.95
N PRO A 190 12.51 -22.97 -24.64
CA PRO A 190 12.13 -23.28 -23.26
C PRO A 190 13.13 -24.27 -22.64
N VAL A 191 13.88 -23.81 -21.65
CA VAL A 191 14.85 -24.65 -20.92
C VAL A 191 14.07 -25.67 -20.07
N PRO A 192 14.52 -26.94 -19.97
CA PRO A 192 13.89 -27.93 -19.08
C PRO A 192 13.75 -27.41 -17.64
N ARG A 193 12.56 -27.65 -17.07
CA ARG A 193 11.97 -26.89 -15.94
C ARG A 193 12.41 -27.27 -14.53
N ILE A 194 13.41 -28.15 -14.38
CA ILE A 194 13.72 -28.73 -13.06
C ILE A 194 14.95 -28.05 -12.47
N ALA A 195 14.71 -27.17 -11.50
CA ALA A 195 15.76 -26.61 -10.67
C ALA A 195 16.43 -27.73 -9.86
N ARG A 196 17.74 -27.90 -10.02
CA ARG A 196 18.54 -28.82 -9.20
C ARG A 196 19.03 -28.08 -7.97
N THR A 197 18.97 -28.73 -6.81
CA THR A 197 19.44 -28.14 -5.54
C THR A 197 20.88 -28.54 -5.20
N ALA A 198 21.46 -29.48 -5.94
CA ALA A 198 22.85 -29.88 -5.83
C ALA A 198 23.38 -30.35 -7.20
N ALA A 199 24.68 -30.15 -7.42
CA ALA A 199 25.37 -30.56 -8.65
C ALA A 199 26.84 -30.88 -8.35
N CYS A 200 27.38 -31.94 -8.98
CA CYS A 200 28.77 -32.35 -8.84
C CYS A 200 29.57 -32.03 -10.09
N VAL A 201 30.83 -31.62 -9.89
CA VAL A 201 31.70 -31.21 -10.98
C VAL A 201 31.95 -32.40 -11.93
N PRO A 202 31.71 -32.25 -13.24
CA PRO A 202 31.98 -33.33 -14.20
C PRO A 202 33.43 -33.82 -14.12
N GLY A 203 33.61 -35.13 -13.93
CA GLY A 203 34.93 -35.76 -13.78
C GLY A 203 35.55 -35.67 -12.39
N ARG A 204 34.87 -35.06 -11.40
CA ARG A 204 35.28 -35.01 -9.98
C ARG A 204 34.08 -35.25 -9.05
N PRO A 205 33.67 -36.52 -8.84
CA PRO A 205 32.46 -36.86 -8.09
C PRO A 205 32.55 -36.57 -6.59
N ASP A 206 33.76 -36.37 -6.06
CA ASP A 206 34.07 -35.95 -4.69
C ASP A 206 33.81 -34.46 -4.44
N LEU A 207 33.76 -33.65 -5.52
CA LEU A 207 33.56 -32.21 -5.48
C LEU A 207 32.15 -31.84 -5.95
N CYS A 208 31.28 -31.59 -4.98
CA CYS A 208 29.88 -31.21 -5.23
C CYS A 208 29.53 -29.88 -4.58
N TYR A 209 28.54 -29.21 -5.14
CA TYR A 209 27.97 -27.97 -4.63
C TYR A 209 26.48 -28.17 -4.34
N ARG A 210 25.95 -27.51 -3.31
CA ARG A 210 24.52 -27.48 -3.00
C ARG A 210 24.08 -26.10 -2.55
N ILE A 211 22.82 -25.77 -2.83
CA ILE A 211 22.19 -24.56 -2.30
C ILE A 211 21.67 -24.81 -0.88
N VAL A 212 21.58 -23.75 -0.08
CA VAL A 212 20.87 -23.77 1.21
C VAL A 212 19.49 -23.15 1.02
N PRO A 213 18.39 -23.91 1.16
CA PRO A 213 17.05 -23.41 0.92
C PRO A 213 16.72 -22.14 1.72
N GLY A 214 16.07 -21.17 1.06
CA GLY A 214 15.70 -19.88 1.66
C GLY A 214 16.87 -18.91 1.87
N ARG A 215 18.09 -19.28 1.48
CA ARG A 215 19.29 -18.45 1.63
C ARG A 215 19.93 -18.17 0.28
N LEU A 216 20.56 -17.02 0.15
CA LEU A 216 21.53 -16.75 -0.90
C LEU A 216 22.87 -17.36 -0.49
N LYS A 217 22.95 -18.70 -0.53
CA LYS A 217 24.08 -19.45 0.00
C LYS A 217 24.30 -20.76 -0.74
N VAL A 218 25.58 -21.04 -0.98
CA VAL A 218 26.08 -22.27 -1.59
C VAL A 218 27.11 -22.90 -0.67
N GLU A 219 27.02 -24.21 -0.52
CA GLU A 219 28.01 -25.03 0.17
C GLU A 219 28.74 -25.93 -0.82
N GLU A 220 30.03 -26.15 -0.58
CA GLU A 220 30.91 -27.05 -1.31
C GLU A 220 31.23 -28.26 -0.42
N SER A 221 31.31 -29.44 -1.03
CA SER A 221 31.78 -30.67 -0.38
C SER A 221 33.30 -30.64 -0.27
N ARG A 222 33.81 -30.65 0.96
CA ARG A 222 35.23 -30.82 1.29
C ARG A 222 35.38 -31.92 2.33
N GLU A 223 36.14 -32.97 1.99
CA GLU A 223 36.48 -34.07 2.90
C GLU A 223 35.24 -34.69 3.58
N GLY A 224 34.15 -34.85 2.82
CA GLY A 224 32.88 -35.41 3.32
C GLY A 224 32.07 -34.46 4.21
N ARG A 225 32.47 -33.20 4.36
CA ARG A 225 31.71 -32.14 5.04
C ARG A 225 31.30 -31.04 4.07
N TRP A 226 30.19 -30.39 4.36
CA TRP A 226 29.72 -29.23 3.61
C TRP A 226 30.25 -27.96 4.27
N VAL A 227 30.92 -27.12 3.48
CA VAL A 227 31.47 -25.84 3.93
C VAL A 227 30.94 -24.72 3.06
N THR A 228 30.83 -23.50 3.61
CA THR A 228 30.31 -22.35 2.84
C THR A 228 31.28 -22.01 1.72
N ALA A 229 30.80 -22.05 0.47
CA ALA A 229 31.56 -21.69 -0.72
C ALA A 229 31.26 -20.27 -1.18
N TRP A 230 30.01 -19.84 -1.01
CA TRP A 230 29.53 -18.50 -1.31
C TRP A 230 28.30 -18.19 -0.44
N GLU A 231 28.20 -16.96 0.07
CA GLU A 231 27.06 -16.51 0.85
C GLU A 231 26.89 -14.99 0.75
N VAL A 232 25.65 -14.54 0.62
CA VAL A 232 25.22 -13.19 1.01
C VAL A 232 24.72 -13.27 2.45
N SER A 233 25.21 -12.38 3.31
CA SER A 233 24.85 -12.40 4.73
C SER A 233 23.33 -12.31 4.91
N PRO A 234 22.73 -12.88 5.97
CA PRO A 234 21.29 -12.81 6.15
C PRO A 234 20.76 -11.38 6.23
N GLY A 235 21.53 -10.43 6.79
CA GLY A 235 21.13 -9.02 6.82
C GLY A 235 21.23 -8.33 5.46
N ASP A 236 22.21 -8.69 4.63
CA ASP A 236 22.29 -8.21 3.24
C ASP A 236 21.17 -8.81 2.38
N GLN A 237 20.81 -10.08 2.59
CA GLN A 237 19.68 -10.73 1.92
C GLN A 237 18.36 -10.04 2.28
N ASP A 238 18.15 -9.65 3.55
CA ASP A 238 16.97 -8.87 3.98
C ASP A 238 16.87 -7.51 3.26
N ARG A 239 18.01 -6.82 3.06
CA ARG A 239 18.07 -5.59 2.24
C ARG A 239 17.74 -5.83 0.78
N LEU A 240 18.20 -6.94 0.19
CA LEU A 240 17.88 -7.29 -1.19
C LEU A 240 16.39 -7.62 -1.37
N VAL A 241 15.79 -8.36 -0.44
CA VAL A 241 14.34 -8.61 -0.41
C VAL A 241 13.58 -7.28 -0.49
N LYS A 242 13.94 -6.32 0.37
CA LYS A 242 13.29 -4.99 0.37
C LYS A 242 13.55 -4.17 -0.88
N ALA A 243 14.74 -4.26 -1.46
CA ALA A 243 15.06 -3.55 -2.69
C ALA A 243 14.20 -4.04 -3.87
N HIS A 244 14.02 -5.37 -4.01
CA HIS A 244 13.20 -5.96 -5.07
C HIS A 244 11.69 -5.80 -4.83
N GLU A 245 11.22 -5.79 -3.58
CA GLU A 245 9.83 -5.41 -3.25
C GLU A 245 9.54 -3.95 -3.65
N SER A 246 10.47 -3.03 -3.38
CA SER A 246 10.28 -1.59 -3.60
C SER A 246 10.23 -1.17 -5.08
N GLU A 247 10.65 -2.04 -6.01
CA GLU A 247 10.52 -1.79 -7.44
C GLU A 247 9.09 -1.98 -7.95
N HIS A 248 8.26 -2.75 -7.25
CA HIS A 248 6.88 -3.07 -7.66
C HIS A 248 5.88 -3.01 -6.50
N PRO A 249 5.74 -1.86 -5.82
CA PRO A 249 4.90 -1.72 -4.62
C PRO A 249 3.41 -1.94 -4.89
N GLU A 250 2.96 -1.78 -6.13
CA GLU A 250 1.56 -1.98 -6.54
C GLU A 250 1.12 -3.45 -6.63
N HIS A 251 2.05 -4.41 -6.72
CA HIS A 251 1.77 -5.84 -6.87
C HIS A 251 2.60 -6.70 -5.91
N PRO A 252 2.37 -6.59 -4.59
CA PRO A 252 3.13 -7.34 -3.58
C PRO A 252 2.96 -8.87 -3.71
N GLU A 253 1.86 -9.35 -4.30
CA GLU A 253 1.65 -10.76 -4.65
C GLU A 253 2.62 -11.29 -5.71
N ASP A 254 3.22 -10.42 -6.52
CA ASP A 254 4.18 -10.76 -7.58
C ASP A 254 5.64 -10.70 -7.09
N ALA A 255 5.86 -10.49 -5.78
CA ALA A 255 7.19 -10.45 -5.19
C ALA A 255 7.94 -11.79 -5.41
N GLU A 256 8.97 -11.75 -6.24
CA GLU A 256 9.80 -12.90 -6.53
C GLU A 256 10.81 -13.17 -5.40
N VAL A 257 11.09 -14.45 -5.18
CA VAL A 257 11.92 -14.89 -4.04
C VAL A 257 13.37 -14.44 -4.25
N VAL A 258 14.00 -13.89 -3.21
CA VAL A 258 15.44 -13.61 -3.15
C VAL A 258 16.12 -14.73 -2.36
N ALA A 259 16.45 -15.82 -3.05
CA ALA A 259 17.16 -16.98 -2.49
C ALA A 259 17.79 -17.79 -3.62
N SER A 260 18.76 -18.66 -3.30
CA SER A 260 19.28 -19.62 -4.27
C SER A 260 18.23 -20.69 -4.55
N LEU A 261 17.79 -20.81 -5.80
CA LEU A 261 16.69 -21.68 -6.25
C LEU A 261 17.18 -22.87 -7.07
N GLY A 262 18.28 -22.71 -7.80
CA GLY A 262 18.83 -23.77 -8.65
C GLY A 262 20.35 -23.64 -8.81
N ILE A 263 21.04 -24.76 -9.00
CA ILE A 263 22.49 -24.82 -9.20
C ILE A 263 22.88 -25.78 -10.32
N ALA A 264 23.88 -25.38 -11.09
CA ALA A 264 24.51 -26.22 -12.10
C ALA A 264 26.03 -26.09 -12.06
N THR A 265 26.69 -27.17 -12.44
CA THR A 265 28.14 -27.23 -12.64
C THR A 265 28.43 -27.78 -14.01
N GLY A 266 29.37 -27.19 -14.73
CA GLY A 266 29.73 -27.68 -16.06
C GLY A 266 31.16 -27.37 -16.43
N LYS A 267 31.71 -28.18 -17.32
CA LYS A 267 33.05 -28.00 -17.87
C LYS A 267 33.01 -26.95 -18.96
N ILE A 268 33.93 -25.99 -18.90
CA ILE A 268 34.14 -24.99 -19.96
C ILE A 268 35.63 -24.94 -20.31
N SER A 269 36.00 -24.18 -21.35
CA SER A 269 37.41 -23.99 -21.68
C SER A 269 38.18 -23.42 -20.48
N GLY A 270 39.24 -24.11 -20.06
CA GLY A 270 40.06 -23.70 -18.92
C GLY A 270 39.61 -24.19 -17.54
N GLY A 271 38.53 -24.97 -17.41
CA GLY A 271 38.15 -25.57 -16.12
C GLY A 271 36.68 -25.93 -16.01
N TYR A 272 36.05 -25.52 -14.92
CA TYR A 272 34.63 -25.68 -14.67
C TYR A 272 34.05 -24.40 -14.06
N VAL A 273 32.76 -24.21 -14.24
CA VAL A 273 31.98 -23.12 -13.62
C VAL A 273 30.93 -23.69 -12.70
N VAL A 274 30.48 -22.85 -11.77
CA VAL A 274 29.29 -23.10 -10.94
C VAL A 274 28.34 -21.94 -11.15
N VAL A 275 27.10 -22.23 -11.51
CA VAL A 275 26.08 -21.22 -11.82
C VAL A 275 24.90 -21.45 -10.91
N VAL A 276 24.47 -20.40 -10.24
CA VAL A 276 23.40 -20.45 -9.24
C VAL A 276 22.32 -19.44 -9.63
N ALA A 277 21.10 -19.92 -9.81
CA ALA A 277 19.93 -19.07 -9.98
C ALA A 277 19.48 -18.54 -8.61
N ASN A 278 19.50 -17.22 -8.44
CA ASN A 278 19.24 -16.53 -7.17
C ASN A 278 17.89 -15.77 -7.15
N GLY A 279 16.93 -16.18 -7.98
CA GLY A 279 15.60 -15.59 -7.99
C GLY A 279 15.62 -14.16 -8.52
N ALA A 280 15.03 -13.23 -7.78
CA ALA A 280 14.98 -11.82 -8.19
C ALA A 280 16.37 -11.16 -8.24
N ASP A 281 17.36 -11.68 -7.50
CA ASP A 281 18.71 -11.12 -7.40
C ASP A 281 19.59 -11.35 -8.66
N GLY A 282 19.13 -12.16 -9.60
CA GLY A 282 19.91 -12.56 -10.78
C GLY A 282 20.63 -13.89 -10.53
N ILE A 283 21.95 -13.96 -10.73
CA ILE A 283 22.73 -15.19 -10.57
C ILE A 283 24.01 -14.99 -9.76
N ALA A 284 24.52 -16.07 -9.17
CA ALA A 284 25.91 -16.16 -8.72
C ALA A 284 26.69 -17.10 -9.63
N LEU A 285 27.87 -16.66 -10.06
CA LEU A 285 28.75 -17.36 -10.98
C LEU A 285 30.13 -17.55 -10.36
N ARG A 286 30.53 -18.80 -10.17
CA ARG A 286 31.92 -19.16 -9.89
C ARG A 286 32.65 -19.35 -11.21
N ASP A 287 33.67 -18.53 -11.46
CA ASP A 287 34.50 -18.63 -12.66
C ASP A 287 35.52 -19.78 -12.56
N THR A 288 36.30 -19.98 -13.63
CA THR A 288 37.34 -21.01 -13.71
C THR A 288 38.53 -20.72 -12.80
N ALA A 289 38.78 -19.47 -12.44
CA ALA A 289 39.79 -19.08 -11.45
C ALA A 289 39.33 -19.37 -10.01
N GLY A 290 38.03 -19.60 -9.82
CA GLY A 290 37.41 -19.88 -8.54
C GLY A 290 36.90 -18.66 -7.78
N ALA A 291 36.86 -17.50 -8.42
CA ALA A 291 36.22 -16.32 -7.88
C ALA A 291 34.70 -16.39 -8.10
N TRP A 292 33.95 -15.91 -7.12
CA TRP A 292 32.50 -15.80 -7.19
C TRP A 292 32.09 -14.38 -7.57
N HIS A 293 31.20 -14.28 -8.54
CA HIS A 293 30.65 -13.03 -9.04
C HIS A 293 29.14 -13.04 -8.87
N ARG A 294 28.58 -11.99 -8.28
CA ARG A 294 27.13 -11.76 -8.20
C ARG A 294 26.74 -10.87 -9.38
N LEU A 295 25.85 -11.37 -10.24
CA LEU A 295 25.45 -10.71 -11.48
C LEU A 295 23.94 -10.41 -11.43
N GLY A 296 23.58 -9.14 -11.51
CA GLY A 296 22.19 -8.67 -11.54
C GLY A 296 21.65 -8.54 -12.96
N TRP A 297 20.39 -8.14 -13.09
CA TRP A 297 19.69 -8.02 -14.36
C TRP A 297 20.16 -6.84 -15.20
N ALA A 298 20.62 -7.11 -16.41
CA ALA A 298 20.98 -6.13 -17.42
C ALA A 298 20.10 -6.28 -18.67
N ALA A 299 20.09 -5.26 -19.54
CA ALA A 299 19.26 -5.26 -20.75
C ALA A 299 19.49 -6.49 -21.67
N ALA A 300 20.70 -7.05 -21.67
CA ALA A 300 21.08 -8.21 -22.47
C ALA A 300 21.29 -9.51 -21.65
N GLY A 301 20.90 -9.55 -20.37
CA GLY A 301 21.09 -10.72 -19.51
C GLY A 301 21.59 -10.35 -18.12
N PHE A 302 22.83 -10.73 -17.79
CA PHE A 302 23.38 -10.51 -16.45
C PHE A 302 24.71 -9.76 -16.46
N ASP A 303 24.89 -8.85 -15.50
CA ASP A 303 26.13 -8.08 -15.32
C ASP A 303 26.39 -7.79 -13.84
N SER A 304 27.66 -7.77 -13.44
CA SER A 304 28.10 -7.40 -12.08
C SER A 304 27.75 -5.96 -11.71
N SER A 305 27.83 -5.03 -12.67
CA SER A 305 27.50 -3.62 -12.49
C SER A 305 26.00 -3.37 -12.33
N ALA A 306 25.17 -4.31 -12.79
CA ALA A 306 23.72 -4.29 -12.63
C ALA A 306 23.24 -4.95 -11.34
N ALA A 307 24.13 -5.55 -10.55
CA ALA A 307 23.76 -6.13 -9.26
C ALA A 307 23.34 -5.04 -8.27
N VAL A 308 22.18 -5.22 -7.64
CA VAL A 308 21.67 -4.29 -6.63
C VAL A 308 22.69 -4.17 -5.49
N PRO A 309 23.14 -2.96 -5.11
CA PRO A 309 24.09 -2.82 -4.01
C PRO A 309 23.56 -3.40 -2.69
N LEU A 310 24.43 -4.08 -1.92
CA LEU A 310 24.04 -4.62 -0.60
C LEU A 310 23.88 -3.51 0.45
N ALA A 311 24.59 -2.39 0.27
CA ALA A 311 24.46 -1.18 1.07
C ALA A 311 24.78 0.08 0.21
N PRO A 312 24.10 1.21 0.45
CA PRO A 312 22.99 1.39 1.37
C PRO A 312 21.71 0.68 0.89
N GLY A 313 20.99 0.04 1.82
CA GLY A 313 19.72 -0.61 1.55
C GLY A 313 18.63 0.41 1.19
N ARG A 314 17.82 0.09 0.18
CA ARG A 314 16.67 0.91 -0.23
C ARG A 314 15.47 0.54 0.62
N TYR A 315 14.72 1.55 1.03
CA TYR A 315 13.45 1.39 1.72
C TYR A 315 12.40 2.27 1.04
N ASP A 316 11.13 1.94 1.28
CA ASP A 316 10.00 2.58 0.62
C ASP A 316 9.97 4.10 0.90
N ARG A 317 9.67 4.88 -0.14
CA ARG A 317 9.47 6.34 -0.06
C ARG A 317 8.31 6.72 0.87
N SER A 318 7.38 5.80 1.13
CA SER A 318 6.31 5.97 2.11
C SER A 318 6.82 6.10 3.55
N ILE A 319 8.01 5.59 3.88
CA ILE A 319 8.53 5.59 5.26
C ILE A 319 8.86 7.00 5.75
N PRO A 320 9.68 7.83 5.05
CA PRO A 320 9.90 9.21 5.44
C PRO A 320 8.60 10.02 5.58
N LEU A 321 7.64 9.76 4.68
CA LEU A 321 6.34 10.42 4.68
C LEU A 321 5.51 10.04 5.92
N THR A 322 5.43 8.75 6.22
CA THR A 322 4.76 8.23 7.42
C THR A 322 5.43 8.73 8.69
N ALA A 323 6.77 8.76 8.73
CA ALA A 323 7.53 9.31 9.84
C ALA A 323 7.23 10.81 10.04
N LEU A 324 7.10 11.58 8.96
CA LEU A 324 6.74 12.99 9.01
C LEU A 324 5.32 13.19 9.56
N LEU A 325 4.35 12.38 9.12
CA LEU A 325 2.95 12.44 9.57
C LEU A 325 2.82 12.04 11.05
N ALA A 326 3.54 11.02 11.49
CA ALA A 326 3.62 10.61 12.88
C ALA A 326 4.30 11.68 13.76
N ALA A 327 5.38 12.29 13.28
CA ALA A 327 6.06 13.39 13.93
C ALA A 327 5.15 14.63 14.08
N LEU A 328 4.43 14.99 13.02
CA LEU A 328 3.45 16.07 13.05
C LEU A 328 2.35 15.80 14.08
N ALA A 329 1.80 14.57 14.11
CA ALA A 329 0.82 14.17 15.11
C ALA A 329 1.38 14.31 16.54
N ALA A 330 2.59 13.81 16.79
CA ALA A 330 3.24 13.90 18.10
C ALA A 330 3.38 15.35 18.58
N GLY A 331 3.84 16.25 17.70
CA GLY A 331 3.94 17.68 18.01
C GLY A 331 2.58 18.33 18.29
N LEU A 332 1.58 18.04 17.45
CA LEU A 332 0.21 18.57 17.60
C LEU A 332 -0.49 18.07 18.86
N VAL A 333 -0.28 16.81 19.24
CA VAL A 333 -0.80 16.23 20.49
C VAL A 333 -0.13 16.89 21.69
N ALA A 334 1.20 17.05 21.69
CA ALA A 334 1.91 17.78 22.74
C ALA A 334 1.39 19.21 22.88
N LEU A 335 1.20 19.95 21.78
CA LEU A 335 0.60 21.29 21.79
C LEU A 335 -0.83 21.28 22.33
N THR A 336 -1.65 20.31 21.93
CA THR A 336 -3.04 20.18 22.39
C THR A 336 -3.11 19.94 23.89
N CYS A 337 -2.23 19.09 24.43
CA CYS A 337 -2.11 18.84 25.87
C CYS A 337 -1.59 20.07 26.65
N GLY A 338 -0.90 21.00 25.98
CA GLY A 338 -0.42 22.25 26.57
C GLY A 338 -1.47 23.35 26.57
N VAL A 339 -2.12 23.54 25.42
CA VAL A 339 -3.19 24.53 25.24
C VAL A 339 -4.46 24.11 25.99
N ARG A 340 -4.73 22.80 26.08
CA ARG A 340 -5.84 22.17 26.81
C ARG A 340 -7.22 22.72 26.43
N ARG A 341 -7.44 22.91 25.12
CA ARG A 341 -8.72 23.38 24.59
C ARG A 341 -9.23 22.52 23.45
N VAL A 342 -10.53 22.28 23.47
CA VAL A 342 -11.23 21.51 22.44
C VAL A 342 -11.12 22.19 21.07
N GLY A 343 -11.25 23.52 21.00
CA GLY A 343 -11.09 24.25 19.73
C GLY A 343 -9.70 24.10 19.09
N PHE A 344 -8.66 24.10 19.91
CA PHE A 344 -7.30 23.82 19.43
C PHE A 344 -7.14 22.37 18.99
N ALA A 345 -7.67 21.42 19.77
CA ALA A 345 -7.64 20.00 19.42
C ALA A 345 -8.30 19.74 18.05
N LEU A 346 -9.49 20.31 17.83
CA LEU A 346 -10.20 20.22 16.56
C LEU A 346 -9.36 20.80 15.42
N ALA A 347 -8.81 22.01 15.59
CA ALA A 347 -7.96 22.64 14.56
C ALA A 347 -6.70 21.83 14.25
N ALA A 348 -6.06 21.25 15.27
CA ALA A 348 -4.89 20.40 15.14
C ALA A 348 -5.23 19.10 14.38
N THR A 349 -6.35 18.45 14.72
CA THR A 349 -6.83 17.26 13.99
C THR A 349 -7.17 17.59 12.54
N THR A 350 -7.83 18.72 12.28
CA THR A 350 -8.13 19.19 10.92
C THR A 350 -6.85 19.42 10.12
N LEU A 351 -5.85 20.05 10.72
CA LEU A 351 -4.54 20.27 10.09
C LEU A 351 -3.88 18.93 9.73
N TRP A 352 -3.79 18.02 10.69
CA TRP A 352 -3.17 16.71 10.46
C TRP A 352 -3.88 15.91 9.37
N ALA A 353 -5.23 15.87 9.39
CA ALA A 353 -6.03 15.20 8.37
C ALA A 353 -5.89 15.83 6.98
N GLY A 354 -5.70 17.15 6.92
CA GLY A 354 -5.41 17.87 5.68
C GLY A 354 -4.04 17.48 5.10
N VAL A 355 -3.00 17.46 5.92
CA VAL A 355 -1.64 17.06 5.50
C VAL A 355 -1.62 15.59 5.08
N TRP A 356 -2.25 14.70 5.85
CA TRP A 356 -2.42 13.29 5.47
C TRP A 356 -3.09 13.14 4.10
N SER A 357 -4.22 13.82 3.88
CA SER A 357 -4.93 13.80 2.59
C SER A 357 -4.07 14.32 1.44
N PHE A 358 -3.24 15.34 1.69
CA PHE A 358 -2.32 15.87 0.68
C PHE A 358 -1.29 14.81 0.27
N CYS A 359 -0.67 14.17 1.25
CA CYS A 359 0.34 13.13 1.05
C CYS A 359 -0.21 11.93 0.27
N GLN A 360 -1.43 11.49 0.56
CA GLN A 360 -2.08 10.42 -0.19
C GLN A 360 -2.44 10.84 -1.64
N GLY A 361 -2.75 12.12 -1.86
CA GLY A 361 -3.08 12.65 -3.18
C GLY A 361 -1.86 12.77 -4.12
N THR A 362 -0.64 12.84 -3.57
CA THR A 362 0.60 12.98 -4.36
C THR A 362 1.19 11.66 -4.85
N ASP A 363 0.91 10.55 -4.16
CA ASP A 363 1.44 9.22 -4.54
C ASP A 363 0.61 8.56 -5.66
N THR A 364 -0.61 9.04 -5.90
CA THR A 364 -1.42 8.66 -7.07
C THR A 364 -1.35 9.76 -8.13
N PRO A 365 -1.36 9.45 -9.44
CA PRO A 365 -1.43 10.50 -10.46
C PRO A 365 -2.65 11.39 -10.18
N LEU A 366 -2.49 12.71 -10.20
CA LEU A 366 -3.51 13.72 -9.80
C LEU A 366 -4.92 13.47 -10.34
N LEU A 367 -5.03 12.77 -11.47
CA LEU A 367 -6.30 12.38 -12.10
C LEU A 367 -7.07 11.29 -11.32
N PHE A 368 -6.40 10.48 -10.50
CA PHE A 368 -6.98 9.34 -9.78
C PHE A 368 -7.49 9.69 -8.37
N ASN A 369 -7.08 10.83 -7.78
CA ASN A 369 -7.60 11.25 -6.46
C ASN A 369 -7.76 12.77 -6.29
N PRO A 370 -8.57 13.45 -7.14
CA PRO A 370 -8.79 14.90 -7.04
C PRO A 370 -9.48 15.31 -5.74
N PHE A 371 -10.22 14.39 -5.11
CA PHE A 371 -10.90 14.64 -3.84
C PHE A 371 -9.92 14.80 -2.69
N ALA A 372 -8.89 13.93 -2.58
CA ALA A 372 -7.89 14.05 -1.51
C ALA A 372 -7.14 15.39 -1.56
N VAL A 373 -6.79 15.86 -2.76
CA VAL A 373 -6.15 17.17 -2.97
C VAL A 373 -7.12 18.32 -2.65
N LEU A 374 -8.38 18.25 -3.08
CA LEU A 374 -9.39 19.27 -2.77
C LEU A 374 -9.65 19.36 -1.26
N PHE A 375 -9.75 18.21 -0.57
CA PHE A 375 -9.85 18.16 0.89
C PHE A 375 -8.62 18.78 1.54
N ALA A 376 -7.41 18.46 1.10
CA ALA A 376 -6.19 19.06 1.63
C ALA A 376 -6.17 20.59 1.49
N VAL A 377 -6.56 21.13 0.33
CA VAL A 377 -6.60 22.58 0.06
C VAL A 377 -7.57 23.32 1.00
N ILE A 378 -8.61 22.65 1.50
CA ILE A 378 -9.56 23.23 2.45
C ILE A 378 -9.09 23.01 3.90
N LEU A 379 -8.71 21.79 4.25
CA LEU A 379 -8.42 21.39 5.63
C LEU A 379 -7.10 21.98 6.15
N ILE A 380 -6.06 22.09 5.32
CA ILE A 380 -4.77 22.64 5.75
C ILE A 380 -4.93 24.12 6.16
N PRO A 381 -5.45 25.03 5.31
CA PRO A 381 -5.64 26.43 5.71
C PRO A 381 -6.59 26.60 6.88
N ALA A 382 -7.68 25.81 6.94
CA ALA A 382 -8.64 25.85 8.05
C ALA A 382 -7.98 25.42 9.37
N GLY A 383 -7.21 24.33 9.35
CA GLY A 383 -6.47 23.83 10.51
C GLY A 383 -5.39 24.80 10.99
N VAL A 384 -4.57 25.34 10.07
CA VAL A 384 -3.55 26.36 10.38
C VAL A 384 -4.21 27.60 11.00
N SER A 385 -5.28 28.11 10.37
CA SER A 385 -5.99 29.29 10.87
C SER A 385 -6.58 29.04 12.26
N GLY A 386 -7.17 27.86 12.49
CA GLY A 386 -7.73 27.48 13.79
C GLY A 386 -6.66 27.37 14.89
N VAL A 387 -5.47 26.83 14.57
CA VAL A 387 -4.32 26.75 15.48
C VAL A 387 -3.81 28.15 15.82
N ILE A 388 -3.64 29.03 14.83
CA ILE A 388 -3.19 30.42 15.02
C ILE A 388 -4.21 31.22 15.84
N LEU A 389 -5.48 31.20 15.47
CA LEU A 389 -6.53 31.95 16.19
C LEU A 389 -6.69 31.49 17.63
N SER A 390 -6.66 30.17 17.87
CA SER A 390 -6.73 29.60 19.21
C SER A 390 -5.54 30.05 20.07
N THR A 391 -4.35 30.13 19.51
CA THR A 391 -3.13 30.48 20.25
C THR A 391 -2.98 31.97 20.49
N LEU A 392 -3.40 32.82 19.53
CA LEU A 392 -3.45 34.28 19.70
C LEU A 392 -4.43 34.68 20.81
N ARG A 393 -5.60 34.02 20.88
CA ARG A 393 -6.60 34.27 21.92
C ARG A 393 -6.09 33.93 23.33
N ASP A 394 -5.22 32.93 23.42
CA ASP A 394 -4.88 32.30 24.70
C ASP A 394 -3.48 32.66 25.23
N ARG A 395 -2.71 33.45 24.48
CA ARG A 395 -1.33 33.84 24.84
C ARG A 395 -0.50 32.64 25.30
N THR A 396 -0.56 31.56 24.52
CA THR A 396 0.15 30.31 24.80
C THR A 396 1.63 30.60 25.07
N PRO A 397 2.20 30.12 26.19
CA PRO A 397 3.60 30.39 26.51
C PRO A 397 4.53 29.80 25.45
N LEU A 398 5.58 30.55 25.08
CA LEU A 398 6.57 30.14 24.07
C LEU A 398 7.18 28.76 24.36
N ARG A 399 7.30 28.39 25.64
CA ARG A 399 7.81 27.08 26.06
C ARG A 399 6.93 25.92 25.56
N VAL A 400 5.61 26.08 25.49
CA VAL A 400 4.70 25.04 24.96
C VAL A 400 4.93 24.86 23.47
N TRP A 401 5.11 25.96 22.72
CA TRP A 401 5.49 25.90 21.31
C TRP A 401 6.83 25.22 21.09
N ALA A 402 7.85 25.62 21.84
CA ALA A 402 9.18 25.02 21.75
C ALA A 402 9.15 23.51 22.01
N ILE A 403 8.42 23.06 23.05
CA ILE A 403 8.30 21.62 23.33
C ILE A 403 7.51 20.91 22.23
N GLY A 404 6.41 21.49 21.73
CA GLY A 404 5.62 20.89 20.64
C GLY A 404 6.43 20.72 19.35
N THR A 405 7.15 21.75 18.91
CA THR A 405 8.01 21.70 17.73
C THR A 405 9.19 20.75 17.93
N ALA A 406 9.84 20.77 19.10
CA ALA A 406 10.90 19.83 19.42
C ALA A 406 10.39 18.38 19.45
N SER A 407 9.17 18.14 19.94
CA SER A 407 8.56 16.81 19.97
C SER A 407 8.35 16.27 18.56
N ALA A 408 7.90 17.10 17.61
CA ALA A 408 7.80 16.70 16.21
C ALA A 408 9.17 16.37 15.62
N PHE A 409 10.14 17.28 15.75
CA PHE A 409 11.49 17.09 15.21
C PHE A 409 12.17 15.84 15.75
N VAL A 410 12.20 15.68 17.08
CA VAL A 410 12.83 14.53 17.74
C VAL A 410 12.11 13.23 17.36
N SER A 411 10.77 13.23 17.27
CA SER A 411 10.02 12.03 16.87
C SER A 411 10.31 11.60 15.43
N TYR A 412 10.48 12.55 14.50
CA TYR A 412 10.87 12.21 13.13
C TYR A 412 12.21 11.45 13.08
N TYR A 413 13.25 12.00 13.71
CA TYR A 413 14.56 11.35 13.71
C TYR A 413 14.56 10.05 14.54
N ALA A 414 13.82 10.00 15.64
CA ALA A 414 13.66 8.77 16.43
C ALA A 414 13.04 7.63 15.61
N ILE A 415 12.11 7.94 14.72
CA ILE A 415 11.52 6.97 13.78
C ILE A 415 12.51 6.63 12.65
N MET A 416 13.23 7.60 12.09
CA MET A 416 14.07 7.41 10.91
C MET A 416 15.45 6.80 11.19
N ILE A 417 16.05 7.05 12.36
CA ILE A 417 17.39 6.56 12.72
C ILE A 417 17.51 5.03 12.59
N PRO A 418 16.56 4.20 13.07
CA PRO A 418 16.60 2.75 12.86
C PRO A 418 16.65 2.35 11.38
N PHE A 419 15.87 3.02 10.52
CA PHE A 419 15.89 2.75 9.07
C PHE A 419 17.20 3.17 8.42
N TYR A 420 17.78 4.30 8.83
CA TYR A 420 19.13 4.69 8.39
C TYR A 420 20.21 3.72 8.86
N ALA A 421 20.09 3.20 10.08
CA ALA A 421 21.01 2.21 10.62
C ALA A 421 20.92 0.88 9.86
N TRP A 422 19.72 0.39 9.58
CA TRP A 422 19.50 -0.79 8.74
C TRP A 422 19.99 -0.59 7.30
N SER A 423 19.66 0.54 6.68
CA SER A 423 20.12 0.89 5.34
C SER A 423 21.65 0.90 5.26
N ALA A 424 22.33 1.43 6.28
CA ALA A 424 23.78 1.45 6.37
C ALA A 424 24.43 0.11 6.77
N GLY A 425 23.66 -0.97 6.95
CA GLY A 425 24.19 -2.28 7.35
C GLY A 425 24.54 -2.41 8.83
N ARG A 426 24.11 -1.48 9.70
CA ARG A 426 24.32 -1.56 11.16
C ARG A 426 23.25 -2.38 11.89
N LEU A 427 22.08 -2.53 11.27
CA LEU A 427 21.03 -3.45 11.71
C LEU A 427 20.80 -4.47 10.60
N ASP A 428 20.73 -5.74 10.98
CA ASP A 428 20.62 -6.82 10.00
C ASP A 428 19.22 -6.91 9.41
N TYR A 429 18.17 -6.76 10.22
CA TYR A 429 16.81 -7.03 9.81
C TYR A 429 15.93 -5.78 9.79
N TYR A 430 15.15 -5.62 8.72
CA TYR A 430 14.21 -4.54 8.54
C TYR A 430 13.11 -4.56 9.62
N SER A 431 12.69 -5.75 10.05
CA SER A 431 11.73 -5.94 11.14
C SER A 431 12.21 -5.36 12.46
N VAL A 432 13.52 -5.47 12.76
CA VAL A 432 14.14 -4.87 13.95
C VAL A 432 14.15 -3.34 13.84
N ALA A 433 14.47 -2.79 12.66
CA ALA A 433 14.40 -1.35 12.42
C ALA A 433 12.97 -0.80 12.62
N THR A 434 11.96 -1.52 12.10
CA THR A 434 10.54 -1.18 12.30
C THR A 434 10.13 -1.25 13.77
N GLY A 435 10.52 -2.30 14.50
CA GLY A 435 10.22 -2.42 15.93
C GLY A 435 10.84 -1.28 16.75
N LEU A 436 12.11 -0.96 16.49
CA LEU A 436 12.80 0.15 17.14
C LEU A 436 12.17 1.50 16.82
N SER A 437 11.78 1.75 15.57
CA SER A 437 11.18 3.03 15.16
C SER A 437 9.84 3.28 15.83
N ILE A 438 9.00 2.25 15.98
CA ILE A 438 7.73 2.33 16.72
C ILE A 438 7.99 2.65 18.19
N VAL A 439 8.88 1.91 18.85
CA VAL A 439 9.19 2.09 20.28
C VAL A 439 9.76 3.49 20.54
N LEU A 440 10.75 3.91 19.74
CA LEU A 440 11.36 5.23 19.85
C LEU A 440 10.36 6.35 19.58
N GLY A 441 9.52 6.23 18.54
CA GLY A 441 8.47 7.21 18.23
C GLY A 441 7.43 7.38 19.35
N ILE A 442 6.98 6.29 19.97
CA ILE A 442 6.05 6.34 21.11
C ILE A 442 6.71 7.02 22.32
N MET A 443 7.96 6.67 22.62
CA MET A 443 8.70 7.26 23.74
C MET A 443 8.90 8.76 23.57
N THR A 444 9.30 9.23 22.38
CA THR A 444 9.53 10.65 22.13
C THR A 444 8.23 11.45 22.13
N ALA A 445 7.14 10.91 21.56
CA ALA A 445 5.83 11.53 21.62
C ALA A 445 5.31 11.65 23.06
N SER A 446 5.44 10.58 23.85
CA SER A 446 5.02 10.55 25.26
C SER A 446 5.85 11.51 26.12
N ALA A 447 7.16 11.57 25.91
CA ALA A 447 8.04 12.52 26.58
C ALA A 447 7.65 13.98 26.30
N GLY A 448 7.30 14.29 25.04
CA GLY A 448 6.79 15.61 24.63
C GLY A 448 5.53 16.02 25.39
N VAL A 449 4.54 15.11 25.47
CA VAL A 449 3.29 15.32 26.21
C VAL A 449 3.56 15.54 27.69
N LEU A 450 4.37 14.68 28.32
CA LEU A 450 4.73 14.79 29.74
C LEU A 450 5.47 16.10 30.05
N ALA A 451 6.38 16.53 29.18
CA ALA A 451 7.11 17.77 29.32
C ALA A 451 6.17 18.99 29.26
N VAL A 452 5.18 18.97 28.37
CA VAL A 452 4.18 20.03 28.28
C VAL A 452 3.22 20.05 29.48
N ILE A 453 2.80 18.89 29.99
CA ILE A 453 1.88 18.81 31.14
C ILE A 453 2.48 19.48 32.39
N LYS A 454 3.80 19.41 32.55
CA LYS A 454 4.55 20.03 33.66
C LYS A 454 4.71 21.55 33.53
N VAL A 455 4.33 22.17 32.41
CA VAL A 455 4.40 23.63 32.26
C VAL A 455 3.29 24.28 33.13
N PRO A 456 3.63 25.16 34.09
CA PRO A 456 2.64 25.79 34.97
C PRO A 456 1.63 26.62 34.18
N ARG A 457 0.36 26.60 34.61
CA ARG A 457 -0.65 27.52 34.08
C ARG A 457 -0.30 28.94 34.53
N ARG A 458 -0.31 29.91 33.60
CA ARG A 458 -0.41 31.31 34.00
C ARG A 458 -1.72 31.48 34.78
N ALA A 459 -1.62 31.92 36.04
CA ALA A 459 -2.79 32.36 36.78
C ALA A 459 -3.49 33.45 35.95
N ARG A 460 -4.80 33.34 35.76
CA ARG A 460 -5.59 34.42 35.16
C ARG A 460 -5.43 35.61 36.12
N GLY A 461 -4.74 36.67 35.70
CA GLY A 461 -4.70 37.92 36.45
C GLY A 461 -6.14 38.41 36.61
N GLY A 462 -6.64 38.36 37.84
CA GLY A 462 -8.05 38.56 38.15
C GLY A 462 -8.40 38.44 39.63
N ASP A 463 -7.56 37.82 40.47
CA ASP A 463 -7.70 37.94 41.92
C ASP A 463 -6.85 39.14 42.39
N VAL A 464 -7.43 40.32 42.27
CA VAL A 464 -7.01 41.48 43.08
C VAL A 464 -7.36 41.10 44.53
N PRO A 465 -6.41 41.04 45.47
CA PRO A 465 -6.76 40.87 46.87
C PRO A 465 -7.58 42.10 47.27
N VAL A 466 -8.84 41.87 47.63
CA VAL A 466 -9.73 42.87 48.22
C VAL A 466 -9.00 43.46 49.43
N GLN A 467 -8.57 44.71 49.31
CA GLN A 467 -8.00 45.45 50.43
C GLN A 467 -9.09 45.58 51.50
N ALA A 468 -8.79 45.09 52.71
CA ALA A 468 -9.65 45.21 53.87
C ALA A 468 -9.85 46.70 54.20
N GLU A 469 -11.11 47.15 54.18
CA GLU A 469 -11.54 48.42 54.74
C GLU A 469 -11.27 48.43 56.26
N THR A 470 -10.48 49.39 56.72
CA THR A 470 -10.40 49.78 58.13
C THR A 470 -11.60 50.67 58.50
N PRO A 471 -12.31 50.42 59.62
CA PRO A 471 -13.42 51.26 60.06
C PRO A 471 -12.92 52.54 60.79
N PRO A 472 -13.77 53.58 60.91
CA PRO A 472 -13.36 54.96 61.15
C PRO A 472 -13.05 55.26 62.62
N ARG A 473 -12.31 56.34 62.85
CA ARG A 473 -12.06 56.95 64.16
C ARG A 473 -13.22 57.78 64.66
#